data_AF-A0A7R8YP11-F1
#
_entry.id   AF-A0A7R8YP11-F1
#
_cell.length_a   1.000
_cell.length_b   1.000
_cell.length_c   1.000
_cell.angle_alpha   90.00
_cell.angle_beta   90.00
_cell.angle_gamma   90.00
#
_symmetry.space_group_name_H-M   'P 1'
#
loop_
_entity.id
_entity.type
_entity.pdbx_description
1 polymer ?
#
loop_
_entity_poly.entity_id
_entity_poly.type
_entity_poly.pdbx_seq_one_letter_code
_entity_poly.pdbx_strand_id
1 'polypeptide(L)'
;MNKVCAVLVILNLFSIGTTFACNGYNLTIVESTPCPGSPELVTLSKDFGLKLTKDCYLVFTGCVSNKPFKTAEMQYAVSRGSQLIVEQTLDMCAYNFLDRKCPMPEGKYCFSNSDRHNIKSLKRILHTFVGNYDVVYNIAHDGESSCGTLKLKFGKK
;
A
#
# COMPACT_ATOMS: atom_id res chain seq x y z
N MET A 1 15.24 -43.31 -33.91
CA MET A 1 14.98 -42.54 -32.67
C MET A 1 16.24 -41.78 -32.31
N ASN A 2 16.16 -40.58 -31.70
CA ASN A 2 17.28 -39.80 -31.08
C ASN A 2 17.57 -38.38 -31.62
N LYS A 3 16.68 -37.74 -32.39
CA LYS A 3 16.78 -36.27 -32.65
C LYS A 3 15.62 -35.45 -32.08
N VAL A 4 14.52 -36.08 -31.70
CA VAL A 4 13.32 -35.40 -31.17
C VAL A 4 13.45 -35.08 -29.67
N CYS A 5 14.19 -35.88 -28.89
CA CYS A 5 14.39 -35.63 -27.46
C CYS A 5 15.31 -34.43 -27.16
N ALA A 6 16.29 -34.13 -28.03
CA ALA A 6 17.22 -33.02 -27.80
C ALA A 6 16.55 -31.64 -27.90
N VAL A 7 15.54 -31.50 -28.76
CA VAL A 7 14.82 -30.23 -28.97
C VAL A 7 13.90 -29.89 -27.79
N LEU A 8 13.30 -30.89 -27.13
CA LEU A 8 12.45 -30.70 -25.95
C LEU A 8 13.25 -30.32 -24.69
N VAL A 9 14.52 -30.73 -24.59
CA VAL A 9 15.40 -30.40 -23.46
C VAL A 9 15.92 -28.96 -23.57
N ILE A 10 16.24 -28.48 -24.78
CA ILE A 10 16.73 -27.11 -25.00
C ILE A 10 15.61 -26.07 -24.81
N LEU A 11 14.34 -26.41 -25.10
CA LEU A 11 13.21 -25.50 -24.86
C LEU A 11 12.90 -25.25 -23.38
N ASN A 12 13.34 -26.13 -22.47
CA ASN A 12 13.14 -25.95 -21.02
C ASN A 12 14.19 -25.04 -20.35
N LEU A 13 15.29 -24.70 -21.05
CA LEU A 13 16.31 -23.76 -20.58
C LEU A 13 15.92 -22.28 -20.75
N PHE A 14 14.81 -21.98 -21.41
CA PHE A 14 14.22 -20.64 -21.49
C PHE A 14 13.17 -20.38 -20.39
N SER A 15 13.31 -21.02 -19.23
CA SER A 15 12.69 -20.49 -18.02
C SER A 15 13.56 -19.35 -17.51
N ILE A 16 13.55 -18.23 -18.24
CA ILE A 16 13.92 -16.93 -17.68
C ILE A 16 12.98 -16.76 -16.50
N GLY A 17 13.50 -17.05 -15.31
CA GLY A 17 12.89 -16.84 -14.01
C GLY A 17 12.68 -15.36 -13.84
N THR A 18 11.76 -14.83 -14.63
CA THR A 18 11.43 -13.44 -14.71
C THR A 18 10.59 -13.23 -13.48
N THR A 19 11.21 -12.58 -12.50
CA THR A 19 10.68 -12.46 -11.15
C THR A 19 9.51 -11.48 -11.17
N PHE A 20 8.40 -11.92 -11.74
CA PHE A 20 7.14 -11.21 -11.74
C PHE A 20 6.66 -11.16 -10.30
N ALA A 21 6.32 -9.96 -9.81
CA ALA A 21 5.44 -9.83 -8.65
C ALA A 21 4.06 -10.45 -8.98
N CYS A 22 3.03 -10.32 -8.14
CA CYS A 22 1.75 -11.00 -8.39
C CYS A 22 1.22 -10.73 -9.81
N ASN A 23 1.21 -11.75 -10.68
CA ASN A 23 0.88 -11.63 -12.12
C ASN A 23 1.71 -10.58 -12.90
N GLY A 24 2.93 -10.29 -12.46
CA GLY A 24 3.81 -9.30 -13.09
C GLY A 24 3.49 -7.86 -12.69
N TYR A 25 2.63 -7.64 -11.70
CA TYR A 25 2.26 -6.29 -11.24
C TYR A 25 3.01 -5.89 -9.97
N ASN A 26 3.39 -4.63 -9.88
CA ASN A 26 3.97 -4.01 -8.70
C ASN A 26 3.12 -2.82 -8.24
N LEU A 27 3.16 -2.55 -6.94
CA LEU A 27 2.60 -1.36 -6.30
C LEU A 27 3.74 -0.61 -5.62
N THR A 28 3.82 0.69 -5.83
CA THR A 28 4.87 1.53 -5.24
C THR A 28 4.28 2.84 -4.74
N ILE A 29 4.77 3.32 -3.61
CA ILE A 29 4.56 4.71 -3.17
C ILE A 29 5.54 5.58 -3.97
N VAL A 30 5.02 6.53 -4.72
CA VAL A 30 5.79 7.46 -5.55
C VAL A 30 6.14 8.71 -4.77
N GLU A 31 5.18 9.23 -4.01
CA GLU A 31 5.30 10.49 -3.29
C GLU A 31 4.37 10.46 -2.07
N SER A 32 4.78 11.12 -0.99
CA SER A 32 3.96 11.35 0.20
C SER A 32 4.20 12.78 0.64
N THR A 33 3.16 13.61 0.56
CA THR A 33 3.28 15.06 0.77
C THR A 33 2.23 15.51 1.77
N PRO A 34 2.64 16.03 2.96
CA PRO A 34 1.71 16.62 3.91
C PRO A 34 1.15 17.94 3.38
N CYS A 35 -0.03 18.34 3.86
CA CYS A 35 -0.57 19.66 3.59
C CYS A 35 0.30 20.77 4.23
N PRO A 36 0.55 21.89 3.54
CA PRO A 36 1.26 23.02 4.11
C PRO A 36 0.59 23.54 5.39
N GLY A 37 1.37 23.70 6.46
CA GLY A 37 0.91 24.29 7.73
C GLY A 37 -0.01 23.41 8.57
N SER A 38 -0.29 22.17 8.15
CA SER A 38 -1.09 21.23 8.91
C SER A 38 -0.23 20.50 9.96
N PRO A 39 -0.69 20.33 11.22
CA PRO A 39 0.03 19.49 12.17
C PRO A 39 0.07 18.05 11.64
N GLU A 40 1.24 17.41 11.65
CA GLU A 40 1.34 15.98 11.33
C GLU A 40 0.93 15.15 12.56
N LEU A 41 -0.25 14.52 12.50
CA LEU A 41 -0.67 13.51 13.46
C LEU A 41 0.10 12.20 13.25
N VAL A 42 0.30 11.83 11.98
CA VAL A 42 0.93 10.59 11.54
C VAL A 42 2.06 10.92 10.58
N THR A 43 3.25 10.37 10.85
CA THR A 43 4.44 10.54 10.03
C THR A 43 4.95 9.18 9.56
N LEU A 44 5.20 9.06 8.26
CA LEU A 44 5.81 7.88 7.65
C LEU A 44 7.34 7.99 7.70
N SER A 45 8.03 6.90 8.05
CA SER A 45 9.49 6.86 7.97
C SER A 45 9.95 6.93 6.51
N LYS A 46 11.19 7.39 6.26
CA LYS A 46 11.73 7.53 4.90
C LYS A 46 11.85 6.20 4.15
N ASP A 47 11.96 5.11 4.89
CA ASP A 47 12.00 3.72 4.40
C ASP A 47 10.62 3.05 4.39
N PHE A 48 9.54 3.79 4.69
CA PHE A 48 8.20 3.26 4.61
C PHE A 48 7.88 2.85 3.18
N GLY A 49 7.43 1.61 3.02
CA GLY A 49 7.26 0.98 1.72
C GLY A 49 6.05 0.08 1.68
N LEU A 50 5.46 0.00 0.49
CA LEU A 50 4.41 -0.94 0.15
C LEU A 50 4.88 -1.76 -1.04
N LYS A 51 4.82 -3.09 -0.92
CA LYS A 51 5.28 -4.02 -1.97
C LYS A 51 4.26 -5.11 -2.22
N LEU A 52 4.08 -5.44 -3.50
CA LEU A 52 3.35 -6.63 -3.91
C LEU A 52 4.31 -7.80 -4.15
N THR A 53 4.14 -8.88 -3.40
CA THR A 53 4.94 -10.11 -3.53
C THR A 53 4.44 -10.97 -4.70
N LYS A 54 5.24 -11.98 -5.08
CA LYS A 54 4.88 -12.94 -6.14
C LYS A 54 3.66 -13.78 -5.76
N ASP A 55 3.52 -14.09 -4.48
CA ASP A 55 2.42 -14.89 -3.92
C ASP A 55 1.16 -14.07 -3.66
N CYS A 56 1.10 -12.83 -4.18
CA CYS A 56 -0.05 -11.94 -4.07
C CYS A 56 -0.34 -11.50 -2.63
N TYR A 57 0.72 -11.30 -1.84
CA TYR A 57 0.64 -10.56 -0.59
C TYR A 57 1.09 -9.12 -0.78
N LEU A 58 0.29 -8.19 -0.28
CA LEU A 58 0.72 -6.83 0.03
C LEU A 58 1.52 -6.88 1.33
N VAL A 59 2.71 -6.27 1.32
CA VAL A 59 3.62 -6.23 2.46
C VAL A 59 4.00 -4.78 2.71
N PHE A 60 3.79 -4.35 3.95
CA PHE A 60 4.24 -3.05 4.45
C PHE A 60 5.63 -3.19 5.07
N THR A 61 6.48 -2.20 4.87
CA THR A 61 7.82 -2.11 5.49
C THR A 61 8.04 -0.71 6.03
N GLY A 62 9.00 -0.56 6.95
CA GLY A 62 9.32 0.72 7.57
C GLY A 62 8.42 1.00 8.77
N CYS A 63 8.38 2.25 9.23
CA CYS A 63 7.67 2.61 10.46
C CYS A 63 6.72 3.78 10.25
N VAL A 64 5.64 3.77 11.02
CA VAL A 64 4.67 4.86 11.13
C VAL A 64 4.73 5.37 12.55
N SER A 65 4.88 6.67 12.72
CA SER A 65 4.86 7.31 14.05
C SER A 65 3.64 8.18 14.18
N ASN A 66 3.11 8.30 15.39
CA ASN A 66 1.97 9.17 15.69
C ASN A 66 2.23 10.04 16.91
N LYS A 67 1.66 11.25 16.90
CA LYS A 67 1.45 12.06 18.11
C LYS A 67 0.32 11.46 18.95
N PRO A 68 0.23 11.77 20.26
CA PRO A 68 -0.88 11.29 21.07
C PRO A 68 -2.20 11.91 20.60
N PHE A 69 -3.28 11.13 20.59
CA PHE A 69 -4.63 11.62 20.27
C PHE A 69 -5.71 10.82 21.00
N LYS A 70 -6.84 11.46 21.32
CA LYS A 70 -7.99 10.81 21.98
C LYS A 70 -9.08 10.42 21.00
N THR A 71 -9.30 11.21 19.97
CA THR A 71 -10.24 10.91 18.87
C THR A 71 -9.54 11.13 17.53
N ALA A 72 -9.90 10.33 16.53
CA ALA A 72 -9.41 10.52 15.17
C ALA A 72 -10.43 9.99 14.15
N GLU A 73 -10.88 10.87 13.26
CA GLU A 73 -11.70 10.51 12.10
C GLU A 73 -10.90 10.81 10.83
N MET A 74 -10.69 9.79 10.00
CA MET A 74 -9.99 9.91 8.72
C MET A 74 -10.99 9.90 7.57
N GLN A 75 -10.97 10.97 6.79
CA GLN A 75 -11.62 11.04 5.48
C GLN A 75 -10.56 10.82 4.42
N TYR A 76 -10.80 9.93 3.46
CA TYR A 76 -9.89 9.71 2.35
C TYR A 76 -10.61 9.50 1.02
N ALA A 77 -10.03 10.05 -0.02
CA ALA A 77 -10.47 9.90 -1.40
C ALA A 77 -9.33 9.31 -2.23
N VAL A 78 -9.64 8.28 -3.01
CA VAL A 78 -8.72 7.67 -3.96
C VAL A 78 -9.21 7.97 -5.36
N SER A 79 -8.34 8.58 -6.16
CA SER A 79 -8.62 8.93 -7.54
C SER A 79 -7.61 8.28 -8.48
N ARG A 80 -8.02 8.02 -9.72
CA ARG A 80 -7.13 7.61 -10.82
C ARG A 80 -7.29 8.62 -11.95
N GLY A 81 -6.33 9.54 -12.06
CA GLY A 81 -6.51 10.72 -12.92
C GLY A 81 -7.67 11.58 -12.40
N SER A 82 -8.59 11.98 -13.28
CA SER A 82 -9.79 12.74 -12.90
C SER A 82 -10.95 11.89 -12.36
N GLN A 83 -10.82 10.56 -12.36
CA GLN A 83 -11.88 9.65 -11.91
C GLN A 83 -11.74 9.38 -10.41
N LEU A 84 -12.74 9.78 -9.62
CA LEU A 84 -12.89 9.33 -8.24
C LEU A 84 -13.23 7.83 -8.23
N ILE A 85 -12.42 7.04 -7.54
CA ILE A 85 -12.60 5.58 -7.42
C ILE A 85 -13.36 5.25 -6.14
N VAL A 86 -12.98 5.89 -5.04
CA VAL A 86 -13.61 5.70 -3.74
C VAL A 86 -13.40 6.94 -2.87
N GLU A 87 -14.39 7.26 -2.07
CA GLU A 87 -14.33 8.27 -1.01
C GLU A 87 -15.01 7.67 0.21
N GLN A 88 -14.35 7.72 1.37
CA GLN A 88 -14.83 7.10 2.60
C GLN A 88 -14.40 7.91 3.82
N THR A 89 -15.17 7.75 4.89
CA THR A 89 -14.86 8.24 6.24
C THR A 89 -14.70 7.04 7.15
N LEU A 90 -13.62 7.03 7.94
CA LEU A 90 -13.26 5.97 8.87
C LEU A 90 -13.02 6.58 10.25
N ASP A 91 -13.69 6.05 11.26
CA ASP A 91 -13.30 6.30 12.66
C ASP A 91 -12.07 5.44 12.97
N MET A 92 -10.90 6.08 13.14
CA MET A 92 -9.63 5.41 13.41
C MET A 92 -9.59 4.79 14.81
N CYS A 93 -10.46 5.23 15.73
CA CYS A 93 -10.59 4.68 17.08
C CYS A 93 -11.52 3.47 17.13
N ALA A 94 -12.53 3.42 16.27
CA ALA A 94 -13.41 2.26 16.11
C ALA A 94 -12.77 1.16 15.26
N TYR A 95 -11.89 1.52 14.33
CA TYR A 95 -11.09 0.58 13.58
C TYR A 95 -9.98 0.05 14.49
N ASN A 96 -9.93 -1.27 14.75
CA ASN A 96 -8.82 -1.91 15.50
C ASN A 96 -7.53 -1.90 14.67
N PHE A 97 -7.03 -0.71 14.33
CA PHE A 97 -5.74 -0.57 13.67
C PHE A 97 -4.66 -0.92 14.71
N LEU A 98 -3.95 -2.02 14.48
CA LEU A 98 -2.90 -2.55 15.37
C LEU A 98 -3.40 -3.08 16.73
N ASP A 99 -4.66 -3.52 16.83
CA ASP A 99 -5.28 -4.00 18.07
C ASP A 99 -5.25 -2.98 19.23
N ARG A 100 -5.13 -1.69 18.92
CA ARG A 100 -5.16 -0.62 19.92
C ARG A 100 -6.43 0.20 19.79
N LYS A 101 -6.99 0.55 20.95
CA LYS A 101 -8.13 1.45 21.06
C LYS A 101 -7.63 2.81 21.52
N CYS A 102 -8.34 3.86 21.11
CA CYS A 102 -8.14 5.17 21.66
C CYS A 102 -8.43 5.20 23.18
N PRO A 103 -7.79 6.09 23.96
CA PRO A 103 -6.82 7.10 23.54
C PRO A 103 -5.45 6.50 23.15
N MET A 104 -4.89 6.99 22.05
CA MET A 104 -3.62 6.52 21.50
C MET A 104 -2.47 7.34 22.08
N PRO A 105 -1.47 6.71 22.75
CA PRO A 105 -0.26 7.41 23.16
C PRO A 105 0.61 7.75 21.94
N GLU A 106 1.61 8.61 22.15
CA GLU A 106 2.69 8.77 21.18
C GLU A 106 3.36 7.41 20.94
N GLY A 107 3.62 7.08 19.68
CA GLY A 107 4.10 5.77 19.32
C GLY A 107 4.82 5.71 17.98
N LYS A 108 5.64 4.68 17.84
CA LYS A 108 6.27 4.28 16.58
C LYS A 108 5.98 2.81 16.33
N TYR A 109 5.33 2.52 15.22
CA TYR A 109 4.90 1.19 14.82
C TYR A 109 5.65 0.79 13.57
N CYS A 110 6.47 -0.24 13.68
CA CYS A 110 7.29 -0.71 12.58
C CYS A 110 6.70 -1.99 12.00
N PHE A 111 6.44 -1.94 10.70
CA PHE A 111 5.97 -3.07 9.93
C PHE A 111 7.17 -3.83 9.40
N SER A 112 7.18 -5.13 9.66
CA SER A 112 8.17 -6.03 9.11
C SER A 112 7.53 -6.84 7.97
N ASN A 113 8.33 -7.63 7.26
CA ASN A 113 7.82 -8.55 6.25
C ASN A 113 6.80 -9.59 6.81
N SER A 114 6.44 -9.57 8.09
CA SER A 114 5.35 -10.36 8.69
C SER A 114 3.96 -9.82 8.38
N ASP A 115 3.82 -8.51 8.17
CA ASP A 115 2.51 -7.85 8.11
C ASP A 115 2.01 -7.88 6.67
N ARG A 116 1.39 -9.01 6.33
CA ARG A 116 1.00 -9.36 4.96
C ARG A 116 -0.50 -9.46 4.81
N HIS A 117 -1.04 -8.80 3.79
CA HIS A 117 -2.44 -8.94 3.40
C HIS A 117 -2.55 -9.74 2.11
N ASN A 118 -3.28 -10.85 2.16
CA ASN A 118 -3.48 -11.71 0.99
C ASN A 118 -4.50 -11.07 0.04
N ILE A 119 -4.07 -10.79 -1.19
CA ILE A 119 -4.92 -10.25 -2.27
C ILE A 119 -5.06 -11.23 -3.45
N LYS A 120 -4.81 -12.52 -3.21
CA LYS A 120 -4.88 -13.56 -4.24
C LYS A 120 -6.25 -13.64 -4.92
N SER A 121 -7.33 -13.30 -4.22
CA SER A 121 -8.68 -13.20 -4.80
C SER A 121 -8.76 -12.15 -5.92
N LEU A 122 -7.99 -11.07 -5.82
CA LEU A 122 -7.94 -9.98 -6.81
C LEU A 122 -7.00 -10.28 -7.98
N LYS A 123 -6.24 -11.39 -7.93
CA LYS A 123 -5.20 -11.76 -8.91
C LYS A 123 -5.68 -11.69 -10.37
N ARG A 124 -6.92 -12.12 -10.65
CA ARG A 124 -7.50 -12.15 -12.01
C ARG A 124 -7.79 -10.75 -12.58
N ILE A 125 -8.08 -9.80 -11.70
CA ILE A 125 -8.49 -8.44 -12.08
C ILE A 125 -7.38 -7.40 -11.86
N LEU A 126 -6.18 -7.78 -11.43
CA LEU A 126 -5.07 -6.83 -11.22
C LEU A 126 -4.79 -5.91 -12.43
N HIS A 127 -4.99 -6.41 -13.64
CA HIS A 127 -4.84 -5.62 -14.86
C HIS A 127 -5.74 -4.38 -14.91
N THR A 128 -6.92 -4.40 -14.27
CA THR A 128 -7.85 -3.27 -14.22
C THR A 128 -7.39 -2.18 -13.27
N PHE A 129 -6.46 -2.48 -12.37
CA PHE A 129 -5.90 -1.54 -11.40
C PHE A 129 -4.61 -0.88 -11.89
N VAL A 130 -4.19 -1.09 -13.14
CA VAL A 130 -3.04 -0.38 -13.69
C VAL A 130 -3.34 1.12 -13.76
N GLY A 131 -2.43 1.92 -13.22
CA GLY A 131 -2.54 3.37 -13.24
C GLY A 131 -1.71 4.06 -12.16
N ASN A 132 -1.75 5.39 -12.20
CA ASN A 132 -1.30 6.24 -11.12
C ASN A 132 -2.53 6.65 -10.31
N TYR A 133 -2.39 6.61 -8.99
CA TYR A 133 -3.45 6.90 -8.05
C TYR A 133 -3.01 8.03 -7.15
N ASP A 134 -3.94 8.93 -6.87
CA ASP A 134 -3.79 9.98 -5.87
C ASP A 134 -4.72 9.64 -4.71
N VAL A 135 -4.15 9.50 -3.52
CA VAL A 135 -4.88 9.31 -2.27
C VAL A 135 -4.78 10.61 -1.49
N VAL A 136 -5.87 11.34 -1.38
CA VAL A 136 -5.95 12.52 -0.52
C VAL A 136 -6.61 12.09 0.78
N TYR A 137 -6.00 12.44 1.91
CA TYR A 137 -6.54 12.13 3.23
C TYR A 137 -6.56 13.36 4.12
N ASN A 138 -7.57 13.44 4.98
CA ASN A 138 -7.67 14.39 6.08
C ASN A 138 -8.06 13.63 7.34
N ILE A 139 -7.41 13.94 8.45
CA ILE A 139 -7.62 13.31 9.75
C ILE A 139 -7.99 14.41 10.73
N ALA A 140 -9.24 14.46 11.16
CA ALA A 140 -9.67 15.33 12.24
C ALA A 140 -9.39 14.62 13.58
N HIS A 141 -8.63 15.25 14.47
CA HIS A 141 -8.25 14.68 15.77
C HIS A 141 -8.19 15.77 16.84
N ASP A 142 -8.77 15.52 18.01
CA ASP A 142 -8.69 16.40 19.20
C ASP A 142 -8.94 17.92 18.98
N GLY A 143 -9.71 18.29 17.95
CA GLY A 143 -9.98 19.68 17.56
C GLY A 143 -9.01 20.28 16.54
N GLU A 144 -8.01 19.52 16.11
CA GLU A 144 -7.07 19.82 15.02
C GLU A 144 -7.37 18.97 13.77
N SER A 145 -6.68 19.28 12.66
CA SER A 145 -6.81 18.57 11.39
C SER A 145 -5.45 18.35 10.74
N SER A 146 -5.16 17.09 10.41
CA SER A 146 -3.96 16.64 9.71
C SER A 146 -4.30 16.17 8.31
N CYS A 147 -3.65 16.69 7.25
CA CYS A 147 -3.93 16.20 5.90
C CYS A 147 -2.68 15.97 5.06
N GLY A 148 -2.85 15.22 3.98
CA GLY A 148 -1.79 14.94 3.02
C GLY A 148 -2.27 14.20 1.78
N THR A 149 -1.32 13.98 0.88
CA THR A 149 -1.53 13.27 -0.38
C THR A 149 -0.48 12.18 -0.54
N LEU A 150 -0.91 10.96 -0.86
CA LEU A 150 -0.04 9.86 -1.27
C LEU A 150 -0.25 9.60 -2.76
N LYS A 151 0.85 9.62 -3.53
CA LYS A 151 0.84 9.18 -4.92
C LYS A 151 1.29 7.74 -4.99
N LEU A 152 0.45 6.88 -5.57
CA LEU A 152 0.73 5.47 -5.74
C LEU A 152 0.81 5.13 -7.23
N LYS A 153 1.68 4.19 -7.58
CA LYS A 153 1.74 3.63 -8.93
C LYS A 153 1.52 2.14 -8.88
N PHE A 154 0.48 1.67 -9.57
CA PHE A 154 0.25 0.25 -9.80
C PHE A 154 0.48 -0.05 -11.29
N GLY A 155 1.39 -0.96 -11.60
CA GLY A 155 1.77 -1.21 -12.98
C GLY A 155 2.48 -2.53 -13.19
N LYS A 156 2.63 -2.93 -14.45
CA LYS A 156 3.47 -4.08 -14.79
C LYS A 156 4.94 -3.75 -14.54
N LYS A 157 5.66 -4.74 -14.02
CA LYS A 157 7.11 -4.72 -13.84
C LYS A 157 7.82 -5.13 -15.13
#